data_AF-A0A0G1NZB2-F1
#
_entry.id   AF-A0A0G1NZB2-F1
#
_cell.length_a   1.000
_cell.length_b   1.000
_cell.length_c   1.000
_cell.angle_alpha   90.00
_cell.angle_beta   90.00
_cell.angle_gamma   90.00
#
_symmetry.space_group_name_H-M   'P 1'
#
loop_
_entity.id
_entity.type
_entity.pdbx_description
1 polymer ?
#
loop_
_entity_poly.entity_id
_entity_poly.type
_entity_poly.pdbx_seq_one_letter_code
_entity_poly.pdbx_strand_id
1 'polypeptide(L)' 'MAKNEEYMPYKVGAEVYVKCKACHQADPILRNFQATEVYSRVVGYIRPVKQWNKGKQAEFGDRREYMVEQSACATC' A
#
# COMPACT_ATOMS: atom_id res chain seq x y z
N MET A 1 4.95 11.52 14.91
CA MET A 1 3.71 11.45 14.11
C MET A 1 2.59 11.87 15.05
N ALA A 2 2.26 13.16 15.06
CA ALA A 2 1.15 13.65 15.87
C ALA A 2 -0.17 13.19 15.24
N LYS A 3 -1.18 12.92 16.07
CA LYS A 3 -2.51 12.55 15.59
C LYS A 3 -3.07 13.72 14.76
N ASN A 4 -3.59 13.42 13.57
CA ASN A 4 -4.30 14.36 12.67
C ASN A 4 -3.44 15.31 11.81
N GLU A 5 -2.22 14.93 11.43
CA GLU A 5 -1.43 15.69 10.46
C GLU A 5 -2.07 15.63 9.06
N GLU A 6 -2.43 16.80 8.53
CA GLU A 6 -2.99 16.97 7.18
C GLU A 6 -1.87 16.86 6.13
N TYR A 7 -2.09 16.05 5.10
CA TYR A 7 -1.13 15.78 4.03
C TYR A 7 -1.41 16.65 2.80
N MET A 8 -0.37 17.25 2.21
CA MET A 8 -0.49 17.97 0.95
C MET A 8 0.12 17.16 -0.21
N PRO A 9 -0.72 16.63 -1.13
CA PRO A 9 -0.24 15.98 -2.35
C PRO A 9 0.09 17.02 -3.42
N TYR A 10 1.21 16.84 -4.11
CA TYR A 10 1.56 17.63 -5.30
C TYR A 10 1.98 16.72 -6.44
N LYS A 11 1.62 17.12 -7.66
CA LYS A 11 1.90 16.37 -8.89
C LYS A 11 3.16 16.91 -9.53
N VAL A 12 4.13 16.04 -9.76
CA VAL A 12 5.32 16.34 -10.58
C VAL A 12 5.29 15.38 -11.76
N GLY A 13 4.79 15.88 -12.90
CA GLY A 13 4.49 15.03 -14.06
C GLY A 13 3.41 13.98 -13.73
N ALA A 14 3.76 12.70 -13.85
CA ALA A 14 2.87 11.57 -13.56
C ALA A 14 2.90 11.10 -12.09
N GLU A 15 3.86 11.56 -11.30
CA GLU A 15 4.06 11.07 -9.93
C GLU A 15 3.45 12.02 -8.90
N VAL A 16 2.88 11.42 -7.85
CA VAL A 16 2.27 12.16 -6.71
C VAL A 16 3.18 12.02 -5.51
N TYR A 17 3.61 13.16 -5.00
CA TYR A 17 4.46 13.25 -3.83
C TYR A 17 3.67 13.86 -2.68
N VAL A 18 4.00 13.45 -1.46
CA VAL A 18 3.28 13.88 -0.25
C VAL A 18 4.24 14.54 0.71
N LYS A 19 3.87 15.73 1.19
CA LYS A 19 4.58 16.45 2.24
C LYS A 19 3.59 16.80 3.35
N CYS A 20 4.06 16.78 4.60
CA CYS A 20 3.25 17.21 5.74
C CYS A 20 2.90 18.70 5.58
N LYS A 21 1.73 19.14 6.05
CA LYS A 21 1.29 20.55 5.94
C LYS A 21 2.34 21.54 6.48
N ALA A 22 2.87 21.30 7.67
CA ALA A 22 3.89 22.15 8.29
C ALA A 22 5.18 22.22 7.44
N CYS A 23 5.59 21.08 6.88
CA CYS A 23 6.78 20.94 6.05
C CYS A 23 6.61 21.65 4.69
N HIS A 24 5.42 21.60 4.10
CA HIS A 24 5.11 22.27 2.82
C HIS A 24 5.04 23.79 2.98
N GLN A 25 4.47 24.27 4.09
CA GLN A 25 4.44 25.70 4.41
C GLN A 25 5.84 26.29 4.65
N ALA A 26 6.76 25.51 5.23
CA ALA A 26 8.14 25.95 5.46
C ALA A 26 8.98 26.04 4.18
N ASP A 27 8.86 25.06 3.27
CA ASP A 27 9.47 25.09 1.95
C ASP A 27 8.60 24.25 0.99
N PRO A 28 8.09 24.80 -0.11
CA PRO A 28 7.30 24.02 -1.07
C PRO A 28 8.16 23.03 -1.87
N ILE A 29 9.48 23.23 -1.95
CA ILE A 29 10.39 22.39 -2.73
C ILE A 29 10.73 21.10 -1.96
N LEU A 30 10.75 19.98 -2.68
CA LEU A 30 11.17 18.68 -2.17
C LEU A 30 12.66 18.47 -2.45
N ARG A 31 13.52 18.90 -1.50
CA ARG A 31 14.97 18.64 -1.57
C ARG A 31 15.28 17.25 -1.00
N ASN A 32 16.25 16.54 -1.59
CA ASN A 32 16.75 15.25 -1.12
C ASN A 32 15.65 14.19 -0.91
N PHE A 33 14.76 14.05 -1.89
CA PHE A 33 13.71 13.04 -1.84
C PHE A 33 14.27 11.62 -1.79
N GLN A 34 13.75 10.83 -0.85
CA GLN A 34 13.93 9.38 -0.85
C GLN A 34 12.56 8.72 -0.94
N ALA A 35 12.40 7.84 -1.92
CA ALA A 35 11.17 7.09 -2.09
C ALA A 35 10.94 6.19 -0.88
N THR A 36 9.81 6.37 -0.19
CA THR A 36 9.43 5.52 0.92
C THR A 36 9.23 4.09 0.43
N GLU A 37 9.81 3.13 1.15
CA GLU A 37 9.52 1.71 0.95
C GLU A 37 8.37 1.30 1.86
N VAL A 38 7.30 0.81 1.24
CA VAL A 38 6.12 0.33 1.96
C VAL A 38 6.27 -1.16 2.19
N TYR A 39 6.11 -1.54 3.44
CA TYR A 39 6.19 -2.92 3.91
C TYR A 39 4.82 -3.38 4.43
N SER A 40 4.44 -4.61 4.10
CA SER A 40 3.18 -5.20 4.56
C SER A 40 3.39 -6.65 4.99
N ARG A 41 2.55 -7.13 5.92
CA ARG A 41 2.55 -8.51 6.43
C ARG A 41 1.39 -9.26 5.77
N VAL A 42 1.71 -10.19 4.85
CA VAL A 42 0.71 -10.97 4.11
C VAL A 42 0.65 -12.42 4.59
N VAL A 43 1.79 -13.07 4.81
CA VAL A 43 1.89 -14.51 5.17
C VAL A 43 2.74 -14.75 6.43
N GLY A 44 2.61 -13.87 7.42
CA GLY A 44 3.25 -14.01 8.73
C GLY A 44 4.54 -13.21 8.95
N TYR A 45 5.22 -12.75 7.90
CA TYR A 45 6.39 -11.85 8.01
C TYR A 45 6.22 -10.59 7.15
N ILE A 46 7.04 -9.57 7.44
CA ILE A 46 7.03 -8.27 6.78
C ILE A 46 7.83 -8.34 5.47
N ARG A 47 7.21 -7.94 4.35
CA ARG A 47 7.85 -7.94 3.02
C ARG A 47 7.63 -6.62 2.27
N PRO A 48 8.59 -6.16 1.44
CA PRO A 48 8.40 -4.97 0.62
C PRO A 48 7.28 -5.18 -0.39
N VAL A 49 6.35 -4.23 -0.45
CA VAL A 49 5.22 -4.28 -1.39
C VAL A 49 5.70 -4.10 -2.83
N LYS A 50 6.76 -3.30 -3.04
CA LYS A 50 7.37 -3.08 -4.36
C LYS A 50 7.87 -4.37 -5.03
N GLN A 51 8.13 -5.44 -4.27
CA GLN A 51 8.58 -6.73 -4.79
C GLN A 51 7.45 -7.63 -5.32
N TRP A 52 6.32 -7.03 -5.74
CA TRP A 52 5.21 -7.70 -6.42
C TRP A 52 5.52 -7.88 -7.92
N ASN A 53 6.43 -8.79 -8.22
CA ASN A 53 6.91 -9.05 -9.57
C ASN A 53 5.88 -9.80 -10.44
N LYS A 54 6.18 -9.92 -11.75
CA LYS A 54 5.32 -10.59 -12.74
C LYS A 54 4.96 -12.03 -12.35
N GLY A 55 5.91 -12.79 -11.80
CA GLY A 55 5.67 -14.18 -11.38
C GLY A 55 4.64 -14.29 -10.27
N LYS A 56 4.70 -13.42 -9.26
CA LYS A 56 3.71 -13.41 -8.18
C LYS A 56 2.33 -12.93 -8.63
N GLN A 57 2.28 -11.99 -9.59
CA GLN A 57 1.02 -11.57 -10.23
C GLN A 57 0.35 -12.73 -10.97
N ALA A 58 1.13 -13.51 -11.73
CA ALA A 58 0.64 -14.71 -12.40
C ALA A 58 0.18 -15.77 -11.38
N GLU A 59 1.03 -16.11 -10.40
CA GLU A 59 0.70 -17.05 -9.33
C GLU A 59 -0.59 -16.66 -8.60
N PHE A 60 -0.81 -15.36 -8.36
CA PHE A 60 -2.05 -14.86 -7.75
C PHE A 60 -3.27 -15.06 -8.64
N GLY A 61 -3.14 -14.83 -9.95
CA GLY A 61 -4.21 -15.08 -10.92
C GLY A 61 -4.59 -16.55 -11.05
N ASP A 62 -3.64 -17.45 -10.81
CA ASP A 62 -3.87 -18.91 -10.81
C ASP A 62 -4.58 -19.41 -9.55
N ARG A 63 -4.73 -18.58 -8.51
CA ARG A 63 -5.38 -18.97 -7.24
C ARG A 63 -6.87 -19.20 -7.47
N ARG A 64 -7.38 -20.28 -6.90
CA ARG A 64 -8.81 -20.60 -6.88
C ARG A 64 -9.31 -20.58 -5.44
N GLU A 65 -10.41 -19.89 -5.21
CA GLU A 65 -11.10 -19.94 -3.94
C GLU A 65 -11.75 -21.30 -3.77
N TYR A 66 -11.66 -21.85 -2.56
CA TYR A 66 -12.41 -23.05 -2.21
C TYR A 66 -13.87 -22.66 -2.01
N MET A 67 -14.74 -23.10 -2.92
CA MET A 67 -16.18 -23.00 -2.71
C MET A 67 -16.60 -24.11 -1.75
N VAL A 68 -17.02 -23.72 -0.55
CA VAL A 68 -17.69 -24.64 0.37
C VAL A 68 -19.02 -25.00 -0.28
N GLU A 69 -19.17 -26.23 -0.76
CA GLU A 69 -20.50 -26.75 -1.09
C GLU A 69 -21.34 -26.64 0.17
N GLN A 70 -22.52 -26.01 0.06
CA GLN A 70 -23.41 -25.75 1.20
C GLN A 70 -23.55 -27.01 2.05
N SER A 71 -22.84 -27.06 3.17
CA SER A 71 -23.02 -28.13 4.14
C SER A 71 -24.40 -27.92 4.73
N ALA A 72 -25.23 -28.95 4.61
CA ALA A 72 -26.59 -28.98 5.10
C ALA A 72 -26.62 -28.96 6.65
N CYS A 73 -26.29 -27.82 7.25
CA CYS A 73 -26.68 -27.51 8.61
C CYS A 73 -27.57 -26.25 8.57
N ALA A 74 -28.79 -26.44 8.08
CA ALA A 74 -29.85 -25.43 8.12
C ALA A 74 -30.60 -25.40 9.47
N THR A 75 -30.05 -26.02 10.52
CA THR A 75 -30.67 -26.02 11.85
C THR A 75 -29.63 -26.17 12.95
N CYS A 76 -29.16 -25.05 13.49
CA CYS A 76 -28.77 -24.93 14.90
C CYS A 76 -29.30 -23.62 15.47
#